data_AF-A0A7V9TG88-F1
#
_entry.id   AF-A0A7V9TG88-F1
#
_cell.length_a   1.000
_cell.length_b   1.000
_cell.length_c   1.000
_cell.angle_alpha   90.00
_cell.angle_beta   90.00
_cell.angle_gamma   90.00
#
_symmetry.space_group_name_H-M   'P 1'
#
loop_
_entity.id
_entity.type
_entity.pdbx_description
1 polymer ?
#
loop_
_entity_poly.entity_id
_entity_poly.type
_entity_poly.pdbx_seq_one_letter_code
_entity_poly.pdbx_strand_id
1 'polypeptide(L)'
;MTRRRTTSKRPADPATAYAHAVAAGKAPAGPHVRAACARHLRDLDEGSKRGLFWDVGAVERVLGFFRDVLVLNGGEHEGEPFIVEAWQAFVLGSLFGWKRGSAKGPRRFRVGFVETGKGSGKSPLAAGIGIYGLVADGEPRA
;
A
#
# COMPACT_ATOMS: atom_id res chain seq x y z
N MET A 1 -35.88 23.52 4.84
CA MET A 1 -35.09 22.41 5.43
C MET A 1 -33.97 22.04 4.47
N THR A 2 -32.77 22.56 4.69
CA THR A 2 -31.63 22.37 3.76
C THR A 2 -30.90 21.09 4.14
N ARG A 3 -31.02 20.05 3.29
CA ARG A 3 -30.40 18.73 3.53
C ARG A 3 -28.88 18.86 3.34
N ARG A 4 -28.13 18.80 4.44
CA ARG A 4 -26.66 18.86 4.45
C ARG A 4 -26.12 17.61 3.75
N ARG A 5 -25.56 17.78 2.54
CA ARG A 5 -24.97 16.70 1.75
C ARG A 5 -23.62 16.33 2.36
N THR A 6 -23.57 15.27 3.16
CA THR A 6 -22.31 14.69 3.65
C THR A 6 -21.62 13.99 2.49
N THR A 7 -20.60 14.62 1.91
CA THR A 7 -19.72 13.94 0.96
C THR A 7 -18.88 12.93 1.71
N SER A 8 -19.32 11.67 1.77
CA SER A 8 -18.44 10.57 2.10
C SER A 8 -17.36 10.50 1.02
N LYS A 9 -16.19 11.09 1.27
CA LYS A 9 -15.01 10.86 0.43
C LYS A 9 -14.66 9.39 0.58
N ARG A 10 -14.90 8.60 -0.47
CA ARG A 10 -14.24 7.29 -0.56
C ARG A 10 -12.73 7.54 -0.51
N PRO A 11 -11.97 6.72 0.23
CA PRO A 11 -10.51 6.77 0.17
C PRO A 11 -10.09 6.63 -1.30
N ALA A 12 -9.12 7.45 -1.72
CA ALA A 12 -8.70 7.52 -3.11
C ALA A 12 -8.04 6.21 -3.59
N ASP A 13 -7.49 5.42 -2.66
CA ASP A 13 -6.77 4.19 -2.96
C ASP A 13 -6.92 3.15 -1.81
N PRO A 14 -6.65 1.86 -2.06
CA PRO A 14 -6.77 0.79 -1.07
C PRO A 14 -5.87 0.94 0.17
N ALA A 15 -4.68 1.55 0.04
CA ALA A 15 -3.79 1.75 1.18
C ALA A 15 -4.36 2.82 2.13
N THR A 16 -4.83 3.94 1.58
CA THR A 16 -5.53 4.98 2.34
C THR A 16 -6.82 4.42 2.98
N ALA A 17 -7.52 3.53 2.29
CA ALA A 17 -8.71 2.86 2.81
C ALA A 17 -8.41 2.02 4.07
N TYR A 18 -7.34 1.22 4.02
CA TYR A 18 -6.88 0.45 5.18
C TYR A 18 -6.48 1.37 6.35
N ALA A 19 -5.75 2.44 6.07
CA ALA A 19 -5.34 3.40 7.11
C ALA A 19 -6.55 4.02 7.83
N HIS A 20 -7.60 4.40 7.09
CA HIS A 20 -8.85 4.88 7.69
C HIS A 20 -9.58 3.78 8.47
N ALA A 21 -9.62 2.55 7.97
CA ALA A 21 -10.25 1.43 8.67
C ALA A 21 -9.56 1.14 10.02
N VAL A 22 -8.23 1.19 10.07
CA VAL A 22 -7.44 1.06 11.30
C VAL A 22 -7.69 2.22 12.25
N ALA A 23 -7.70 3.46 11.75
CA ALA A 23 -7.96 4.66 12.56
C ALA A 23 -9.38 4.65 13.16
N ALA A 24 -10.35 4.11 12.43
CA ALA A 24 -11.74 3.96 12.88
C ALA A 24 -11.97 2.72 13.77
N GLY A 25 -10.93 1.91 14.05
CA GLY A 25 -11.05 0.68 14.84
C GLY A 25 -11.78 -0.47 14.12
N LYS A 26 -12.07 -0.34 12.83
CA LYS A 26 -12.75 -1.36 12.02
C LYS A 26 -11.83 -2.50 11.59
N ALA A 27 -10.54 -2.20 11.42
CA ALA A 27 -9.50 -3.19 11.20
C ALA A 27 -8.65 -3.33 12.48
N PRO A 28 -8.55 -4.55 13.06
CA PRO A 28 -7.69 -4.77 14.21
C PRO A 28 -6.23 -4.62 13.82
N ALA A 29 -5.46 -3.89 14.63
CA ALA A 29 -4.07 -3.57 14.33
C ALA A 29 -3.24 -3.46 15.61
N GLY A 30 -2.00 -3.93 15.58
CA GLY A 30 -1.04 -3.68 16.66
C GLY A 30 -0.61 -2.21 16.74
N PRO A 31 0.08 -1.79 17.81
CA PRO A 31 0.49 -0.40 18.01
C PRO A 31 1.35 0.14 16.86
N HIS A 32 2.26 -0.67 16.32
CA HIS A 32 3.12 -0.27 15.19
C HIS A 32 2.34 -0.07 13.89
N VAL A 33 1.36 -0.92 13.60
CA VAL A 33 0.49 -0.79 12.42
C VAL A 33 -0.40 0.45 12.56
N ARG A 34 -0.97 0.70 13.74
CA ARG A 34 -1.74 1.92 14.02
C ARG A 34 -0.88 3.17 13.84
N ALA A 35 0.35 3.16 14.36
CA ALA A 35 1.29 4.27 14.21
C ALA A 35 1.67 4.51 12.74
N ALA A 36 1.86 3.44 11.94
CA ALA A 36 2.13 3.55 10.51
C ALA A 36 0.92 4.11 9.74
N CYS A 37 -0.30 3.66 10.03
CA CYS A 37 -1.53 4.20 9.43
C CYS A 37 -1.73 5.67 9.79
N ALA A 38 -1.56 6.03 11.07
CA ALA A 38 -1.65 7.40 11.53
C ALA A 38 -0.58 8.29 10.87
N ARG A 39 0.64 7.78 10.69
CA ARG A 39 1.71 8.47 9.94
C ARG A 39 1.28 8.72 8.50
N HIS A 40 0.79 7.70 7.79
CA HIS A 40 0.30 7.86 6.42
C HIS A 40 -0.80 8.92 6.32
N LEU A 41 -1.80 8.90 7.21
CA LEU A 41 -2.87 9.89 7.22
C LEU A 41 -2.36 11.31 7.51
N ARG A 42 -1.42 11.47 8.45
CA ARG A 42 -0.77 12.76 8.70
C ARG A 42 0.02 13.24 7.48
N ASP A 43 0.76 12.35 6.83
CA ASP A 43 1.54 12.69 5.64
C ASP A 43 0.64 13.10 4.46
N LEU A 44 -0.58 12.57 4.34
CA LEU A 44 -1.54 13.05 3.34
C LEU A 44 -1.96 14.50 3.58
N ASP A 45 -2.08 14.92 4.84
CA ASP A 45 -2.50 16.28 5.22
C ASP A 45 -1.34 17.28 5.19
N GLU A 46 -0.20 16.91 5.77
CA GLU A 46 0.91 17.83 6.03
C GLU A 46 2.20 17.49 5.25
N GLY A 47 2.24 16.34 4.58
CA GLY A 47 3.46 15.82 3.95
C GLY A 47 3.98 16.68 2.80
N SER A 48 3.10 17.38 2.09
CA SER A 48 3.49 18.31 1.01
C SER A 48 4.43 19.41 1.52
N LYS A 49 4.23 19.92 2.74
CA LYS A 49 5.10 20.90 3.40
C LYS A 49 6.51 20.36 3.67
N ARG A 50 6.65 19.04 3.74
CA ARG A 50 7.93 18.31 3.91
C ARG A 50 8.48 17.76 2.59
N GLY A 51 7.90 18.17 1.46
CA GLY A 51 8.29 17.66 0.15
C GLY A 51 7.93 16.18 -0.04
N LEU A 52 6.85 15.69 0.55
CA LEU A 52 6.32 14.35 0.29
C LEU A 52 5.22 14.42 -0.76
N PHE A 53 5.18 13.40 -1.61
CA PHE A 53 4.19 13.23 -2.65
C PHE A 53 3.56 11.83 -2.52
N TRP A 54 2.23 11.76 -2.53
CA TRP A 54 1.48 10.51 -2.58
C TRP A 54 1.04 10.22 -4.01
N ASP A 55 1.66 9.21 -4.61
CA ASP A 55 1.42 8.81 -5.99
C ASP A 55 0.41 7.66 -6.06
N VAL A 56 -0.88 8.01 -6.17
CA VAL A 56 -1.97 7.03 -6.30
C VAL A 56 -1.78 6.14 -7.53
N GLY A 57 -1.26 6.68 -8.63
CA GLY A 57 -1.00 5.89 -9.84
C GLY A 57 0.07 4.82 -9.63
N ALA A 58 1.12 5.12 -8.84
CA ALA A 58 2.11 4.11 -8.46
C ALA A 58 1.52 3.03 -7.54
N VAL A 59 0.60 3.39 -6.64
CA VAL A 59 -0.14 2.43 -5.81
C VAL A 59 -0.99 1.52 -6.69
N GLU A 60 -1.80 2.07 -7.59
CA GLU A 60 -2.63 1.30 -8.52
C GLU A 60 -1.79 0.38 -9.41
N ARG A 61 -0.64 0.86 -9.90
CA ARG A 61 0.26 0.06 -10.74
C ARG A 61 0.79 -1.16 -10.00
N VAL A 62 1.30 -1.02 -8.78
CA VAL A 62 1.82 -2.17 -8.03
C VAL A 62 0.71 -3.13 -7.63
N LEU A 63 -0.46 -2.64 -7.19
CA LEU A 63 -1.59 -3.50 -6.85
C LEU A 63 -2.14 -4.23 -8.09
N GLY A 64 -2.19 -3.55 -9.24
CA GLY A 64 -2.55 -4.13 -10.52
C GLY A 64 -1.56 -5.21 -10.96
N PHE A 65 -0.26 -5.00 -10.77
CA PHE A 65 0.74 -6.04 -11.06
C PHE A 65 0.51 -7.32 -10.26
N PHE A 66 0.25 -7.20 -8.95
CA PHE A 66 -0.08 -8.37 -8.12
C PHE A 66 -1.33 -9.09 -8.61
N ARG A 67 -2.39 -8.34 -8.91
CA ARG A 67 -3.68 -8.89 -9.36
C ARG A 67 -3.63 -9.50 -10.76
N ASP A 68 -2.98 -8.82 -11.70
CA ASP A 68 -3.11 -9.08 -13.14
C ASP A 68 -1.94 -9.90 -13.70
N VAL A 69 -0.79 -9.93 -13.02
CA VAL A 69 0.43 -10.59 -13.50
C VAL A 69 0.85 -11.75 -12.62
N LEU A 70 0.70 -11.63 -11.29
CA LEU A 70 1.17 -12.66 -10.38
C LEU A 70 0.09 -13.72 -10.15
N VAL A 71 0.52 -14.98 -10.21
CA VAL A 71 -0.26 -16.15 -9.82
C VAL A 71 0.39 -16.83 -8.62
N LEU A 72 -0.43 -17.35 -7.73
CA LEU A 72 0.06 -18.10 -6.58
C LEU A 72 0.56 -19.48 -7.04
N ASN A 73 1.68 -19.91 -6.46
CA ASN A 73 2.29 -21.21 -6.73
C ASN A 73 2.18 -22.10 -5.50
N GLY A 74 1.69 -23.32 -5.69
CA GLY A 74 1.60 -24.36 -4.70
C GLY A 74 0.45 -24.20 -3.69
N GLY A 75 0.04 -25.32 -3.11
CA GLY A 75 -1.03 -25.38 -2.12
C GLY A 75 -2.42 -25.24 -2.74
N GLU A 76 -3.41 -24.90 -1.91
CA GLU A 76 -4.83 -24.86 -2.31
C GLU A 76 -5.17 -23.73 -3.31
N HIS A 77 -4.30 -22.72 -3.42
CA HIS A 77 -4.50 -21.53 -4.26
C HIS A 77 -3.65 -21.53 -5.53
N GLU A 78 -3.10 -22.68 -5.92
CA GLU A 78 -2.23 -22.77 -7.09
C GLU A 78 -2.95 -22.33 -8.37
N GLY A 79 -2.31 -21.44 -9.13
CA GLY A 79 -2.85 -20.90 -10.38
C GLY A 79 -3.84 -19.75 -10.19
N GLU A 80 -4.25 -19.42 -8.96
CA GLU A 80 -5.13 -18.29 -8.70
C GLU A 80 -4.36 -16.96 -8.78
N PRO A 81 -5.00 -15.87 -9.27
CA PRO A 81 -4.42 -14.54 -9.21
C PRO A 81 -4.09 -14.12 -7.78
N PHE A 82 -2.95 -13.46 -7.57
CA PHE A 82 -2.59 -12.98 -6.24
C PHE A 82 -3.35 -11.69 -5.90
N ILE A 83 -4.55 -11.85 -5.35
CA ILE A 83 -5.33 -10.77 -4.77
C ILE A 83 -4.76 -10.41 -3.39
N VAL A 84 -4.25 -9.18 -3.27
CA VAL A 84 -3.64 -8.72 -2.02
C VAL A 84 -4.67 -8.33 -0.97
N GLU A 85 -4.40 -8.70 0.27
CA GLU A 85 -5.18 -8.31 1.44
C GLU A 85 -5.04 -6.82 1.74
N ALA A 86 -5.99 -6.25 2.49
CA ALA A 86 -6.00 -4.81 2.79
C ALA A 86 -4.71 -4.32 3.48
N TRP A 87 -4.13 -5.12 4.38
CA TRP A 87 -2.87 -4.78 5.03
C TRP A 87 -1.66 -4.91 4.08
N GLN A 88 -1.69 -5.86 3.14
CA GLN A 88 -0.66 -6.02 2.11
C GLN A 88 -0.71 -4.84 1.15
N ALA A 89 -1.92 -4.41 0.75
CA ALA A 89 -2.12 -3.21 -0.04
C ALA A 89 -1.57 -1.96 0.67
N PHE A 90 -1.70 -1.87 2.01
CA PHE A 90 -1.10 -0.79 2.77
C PHE A 90 0.44 -0.84 2.79
N VAL A 91 1.04 -2.03 2.88
CA VAL A 91 2.50 -2.21 2.76
C VAL A 91 2.99 -1.78 1.38
N LEU A 92 2.38 -2.32 0.31
CA LEU A 92 2.73 -2.00 -1.07
C LEU A 92 2.53 -0.51 -1.35
N GLY A 93 1.36 0.03 -1.02
CA GLY A 93 1.08 1.45 -1.18
C GLY A 93 2.08 2.32 -0.42
N SER A 94 2.44 1.94 0.81
CA SER A 94 3.46 2.67 1.57
C SER A 94 4.81 2.68 0.86
N LEU A 95 5.27 1.53 0.37
CA LEU A 95 6.58 1.40 -0.29
C LEU A 95 6.64 2.15 -1.62
N PHE A 96 5.64 1.97 -2.49
CA PHE A 96 5.67 2.46 -3.87
C PHE A 96 4.96 3.80 -4.07
N GLY A 97 3.99 4.14 -3.23
CA GLY A 97 3.18 5.36 -3.35
C GLY A 97 3.82 6.61 -2.73
N TRP A 98 4.59 6.47 -1.64
CA TRP A 98 5.24 7.63 -1.02
C TRP A 98 6.55 7.98 -1.72
N LYS A 99 6.61 9.16 -2.32
CA LYS A 99 7.77 9.71 -3.03
C LYS A 99 8.19 11.07 -2.47
N ARG A 100 9.40 11.52 -2.81
CA ARG A 100 9.92 12.85 -2.46
C ARG A 100 9.76 13.82 -3.63
N GLY A 101 9.20 15.00 -3.37
CA GLY A 101 9.08 16.12 -4.29
C GLY A 101 7.97 15.96 -5.35
N SER A 102 7.94 14.83 -6.07
CA SER A 102 6.96 14.59 -7.14
C SER A 102 6.76 13.09 -7.42
N ALA A 103 5.82 12.78 -8.33
CA ALA A 103 5.62 11.43 -8.86
C ALA A 103 6.86 10.82 -9.53
N LYS A 104 7.79 11.66 -10.03
CA LYS A 104 9.06 11.20 -10.64
C LYS A 104 10.21 11.15 -9.63
N GLY A 105 9.97 11.58 -8.39
CA GLY A 105 10.99 11.58 -7.36
C GLY A 105 11.24 10.20 -6.75
N PRO A 106 12.34 10.03 -6.00
CA PRO A 106 12.65 8.76 -5.37
C PRO A 106 11.65 8.41 -4.28
N ARG A 107 11.53 7.11 -3.98
CA ARG A 107 10.72 6.65 -2.84
C ARG A 107 11.17 7.29 -1.54
N ARG A 108 10.18 7.56 -0.69
CA ARG A 108 10.42 7.99 0.68
C ARG A 108 10.99 6.85 1.51
N PHE A 109 10.40 5.66 1.41
CA PHE A 109 10.80 4.48 2.15
C PHE A 109 11.67 3.60 1.27
N ARG A 110 12.91 3.38 1.70
CA ARG A 110 13.86 2.48 1.03
C ARG A 110 14.00 1.13 1.72
N VAL A 111 13.46 1.02 2.94
CA VAL A 111 13.49 -0.19 3.76
C VAL A 111 12.10 -0.40 4.33
N GLY A 112 11.56 -1.61 4.16
CA GLY A 112 10.33 -2.06 4.80
C GLY A 112 10.64 -3.19 5.77
N PHE A 113 10.18 -3.06 7.01
CA PHE A 113 10.18 -4.14 8.00
C PHE A 113 8.74 -4.59 8.24
N VAL A 114 8.45 -5.86 7.97
CA VAL A 114 7.10 -6.42 8.05
C VAL A 114 7.15 -7.69 8.87
N GLU A 115 6.52 -7.66 10.04
CA GLU A 115 6.40 -8.81 10.93
C GLU A 115 4.93 -9.25 10.99
N THR A 116 4.68 -10.52 10.70
CA THR A 116 3.34 -11.11 10.71
C THR A 116 3.41 -12.59 11.11
N GLY A 117 2.28 -13.14 11.53
CA GLY A 117 2.18 -14.56 11.91
C GLY A 117 2.43 -15.55 10.75
N LYS A 118 2.40 -16.84 11.09
CA LYS A 118 2.43 -17.92 10.09
C LYS A 118 1.13 -17.90 9.26
N GLY A 119 1.23 -18.20 7.97
CA GLY A 119 0.07 -18.29 7.08
C GLY A 119 -0.49 -16.94 6.60
N SER A 120 0.17 -15.82 6.89
CA SER A 120 -0.30 -14.48 6.49
C SER A 120 -0.12 -14.12 5.01
N GLY A 121 0.54 -14.96 4.22
CA GLY A 121 0.91 -14.61 2.83
C GLY A 121 2.11 -13.65 2.72
N LYS A 122 2.92 -13.46 3.77
CA LYS A 122 4.13 -12.60 3.71
C LYS A 122 5.20 -13.08 2.72
N SER A 123 5.35 -14.38 2.53
CA SER A 123 6.34 -14.97 1.61
C SER A 123 6.00 -14.67 0.14
N PRO A 124 4.78 -14.98 -0.34
CA PRO A 124 4.41 -14.60 -1.70
C PRO A 124 4.40 -13.06 -1.87
N LEU A 125 4.02 -12.28 -0.84
CA LEU A 125 4.11 -10.82 -0.89
C LEU A 125 5.55 -10.34 -1.17
N ALA A 126 6.53 -10.85 -0.41
CA ALA A 126 7.93 -10.50 -0.58
C ALA A 126 8.47 -10.92 -1.96
N ALA A 127 8.09 -12.11 -2.44
CA ALA A 127 8.44 -12.58 -3.78
C ALA A 127 7.85 -11.65 -4.87
N GLY A 128 6.58 -11.28 -4.74
CA GLY A 128 5.91 -10.35 -5.67
C GLY A 128 6.56 -8.97 -5.70
N ILE A 129 7.00 -8.45 -4.55
CA ILE A 129 7.76 -7.19 -4.47
C ILE A 129 9.09 -7.32 -5.24
N GLY A 130 9.81 -8.43 -5.04
CA GLY A 130 11.07 -8.69 -5.73
C GLY A 130 10.89 -8.79 -7.25
N ILE A 131 9.88 -9.53 -7.70
CA ILE A 131 9.56 -9.68 -9.13
C ILE A 131 9.16 -8.32 -9.71
N TYR A 132 8.26 -7.58 -9.05
CA TYR A 132 7.85 -6.25 -9.50
C TYR A 132 9.07 -5.32 -9.65
N GLY A 133 9.93 -5.28 -8.63
CA GLY A 133 11.20 -4.52 -8.65
C GLY A 133 12.09 -4.89 -9.84
N LEU A 134 12.17 -6.18 -10.16
CA LEU A 134 12.99 -6.68 -11.25
C LEU A 134 12.44 -6.35 -12.64
N VAL A 135 11.13 -6.48 -12.86
CA VAL A 135 10.56 -6.50 -14.23
C VAL A 135 9.61 -5.34 -14.57
N ALA A 136 9.03 -4.67 -13.58
CA ALA A 136 7.90 -3.75 -13.81
C ALA A 136 8.07 -2.37 -13.16
N ASP A 137 9.03 -2.21 -12.25
CA ASP A 137 9.18 -1.03 -11.41
C ASP A 137 9.78 0.17 -12.15
N GLY A 138 10.73 -0.08 -13.07
CA GLY A 138 11.34 0.95 -13.90
C GLY A 138 12.27 1.90 -13.14
N GLU A 139 12.73 1.54 -11.94
CA GLU A 139 13.79 2.26 -11.23
C GLU A 139 15.17 1.94 -11.85
N PRO A 140 15.92 2.94 -12.34
CA PRO A 140 17.13 2.70 -13.14
C PRO A 140 18.34 2.13 -12.36
N ARG A 141 18.26 2.02 -11.02
CA ARG A 141 19.25 1.35 -10.17
C ARG A 141 18.55 0.72 -8.96
N ALA A 142 18.74 -0.58 -8.78
CA ALA A 142 18.50 -1.29 -7.53
C ALA A 142 19.75 -1.24 -6.64
#